data_AF-A0A6L6PQC3-F1
#
_entry.id   AF-A0A6L6PQC3-F1
#
_cell.length_a   1.000
_cell.length_b   1.000
_cell.length_c   1.000
_cell.angle_alpha   90.00
_cell.angle_beta   90.00
_cell.angle_gamma   90.00
#
_symmetry.space_group_name_H-M   'P 1'
#
loop_
_entity.id
_entity.type
_entity.pdbx_description
1 polymer ?
#
loop_
_entity_poly.entity_id
_entity_poly.type
_entity_poly.pdbx_seq_one_letter_code
_entity_poly.pdbx_strand_id
1 'polypeptide(L)'
;MQQPGLPSPLSGVRLDAALARALAEDQLLLLYQPLVDLQSGAVVSLEALVRWQHPELGLLSAQEFLAQADAAGQTAAIGHWVLRHACGDLRSWRHSGRPQLKVAINVATSQFLDPHFGADVAATLDQYAVAADALSLEITETALTQAGAACDQVLAGFKQRGLCLTLDDFGTGHASLADLKRYPFDAIKIDADFIRRVVTSSSDAAMSRSIIDMAHHLGMKVVAEGVETEGQCDFLRRNMCDQIQGFFFAPPMAPAELQRWLDGGPALPPHLLRMHKPPRRLLLVDDEPNIVSALRRLLRADHYEIHTANDGPQGLEVLGRQPVDVIVSDQRMPGMLGADFLRKARQLAPDSIRIMLSGYTELQSVTDAVNEGAIYKFLTKPWDDEQLRSHIADAFRVKEIADDNRRLHLEVRTANQELAAANRRMEQLLHEKQRQISRDEVSLNVAREVLQHLPLPVIGLDDAGMIAFINAAGARLFEPHGSLLGSEAGSVLPELFSDGDGAATAAGQHVARVGGQRYAVLCYPMGAESASRGSLLTLSKMESDHAPCRQDQ
;
A
#
# COMPACT_ATOMS: atom_id res chain seq x y z
N MET A 1 28.13 -16.51 8.45
CA MET A 1 29.60 -16.40 8.50
C MET A 1 30.04 -15.63 7.28
N GLN A 2 30.62 -14.44 7.46
CA GLN A 2 31.31 -13.68 6.40
C GLN A 2 32.43 -14.57 5.84
N GLN A 3 32.42 -14.84 4.53
CA GLN A 3 33.65 -15.26 3.87
C GLN A 3 34.51 -14.00 3.62
N PRO A 4 35.84 -14.08 3.83
CA PRO A 4 36.74 -12.97 3.55
C PRO A 4 36.76 -12.68 2.05
N GLY A 5 36.85 -11.39 1.71
CA GLY A 5 36.80 -10.88 0.34
C GLY A 5 37.68 -11.65 -0.65
N LEU A 6 37.01 -12.30 -1.60
CA LEU A 6 37.56 -12.49 -2.93
C LEU A 6 37.61 -11.11 -3.60
N PRO A 7 38.73 -10.70 -4.22
CA PRO A 7 38.75 -9.47 -5.01
C PRO A 7 37.67 -9.58 -6.09
N SER A 8 36.79 -8.58 -6.15
CA SER A 8 35.74 -8.51 -7.17
C SER A 8 36.40 -8.63 -8.56
N PRO A 9 35.87 -9.46 -9.49
CA PRO A 9 36.44 -9.68 -10.83
C PRO A 9 36.51 -8.40 -11.70
N LEU A 10 36.01 -7.28 -11.18
CA LEU A 10 35.89 -5.96 -11.81
C LEU A 10 37.14 -5.08 -11.68
N SER A 11 38.22 -5.56 -11.05
CA SER A 11 39.39 -4.74 -10.68
C SER A 11 40.30 -4.30 -11.83
N GLY A 12 40.01 -4.68 -13.09
CA GLY A 12 40.81 -4.34 -14.28
C GLY A 12 40.08 -3.62 -15.42
N VAL A 13 38.75 -3.53 -15.39
CA VAL A 13 37.94 -2.88 -16.44
C VAL A 13 37.39 -1.57 -15.87
N ARG A 14 37.52 -0.44 -16.60
CA ARG A 14 36.87 0.81 -16.20
C ARG A 14 35.39 0.75 -16.59
N LEU A 15 34.54 0.23 -15.70
CA LEU A 15 33.10 0.15 -15.93
C LEU A 15 32.43 1.53 -16.06
N ASP A 16 33.03 2.61 -15.53
CA ASP A 16 32.47 3.97 -15.54
C ASP A 16 32.14 4.48 -16.96
N ALA A 17 33.05 4.27 -17.92
CA ALA A 17 32.87 4.67 -19.31
C ALA A 17 32.00 3.67 -20.10
N ALA A 18 32.03 2.39 -19.70
CA ALA A 18 31.24 1.35 -20.32
C ALA A 18 29.75 1.47 -19.98
N LEU A 19 29.40 1.93 -18.77
CA LEU A 19 28.01 2.06 -18.32
C LEU A 19 27.27 3.23 -18.99
N ALA A 20 27.96 4.34 -19.26
CA ALA A 20 27.40 5.43 -20.06
C ALA A 20 27.11 4.97 -21.51
N ARG A 21 27.96 4.10 -22.07
CA ARG A 21 27.72 3.46 -23.37
C ARG A 21 26.62 2.41 -23.30
N ALA A 22 26.50 1.67 -22.20
CA ALA A 22 25.45 0.66 -22.01
C ALA A 22 24.04 1.26 -22.11
N LEU A 23 23.84 2.48 -21.59
CA LEU A 23 22.59 3.25 -21.73
C LEU A 23 22.30 3.68 -23.17
N ALA A 24 23.34 3.90 -23.99
CA ALA A 24 23.22 4.35 -25.38
C ALA A 24 23.19 3.19 -26.40
N GLU A 25 23.70 2.02 -26.04
CA GLU A 25 23.88 0.85 -26.90
C GLU A 25 22.92 -0.31 -26.54
N ASP A 26 21.80 -0.02 -25.84
CA ASP A 26 20.76 -0.99 -25.45
C ASP A 26 21.30 -2.25 -24.73
N GLN A 27 22.34 -2.09 -23.90
CA GLN A 27 22.96 -3.20 -23.16
C GLN A 27 22.28 -3.47 -21.82
N LEU A 28 21.39 -2.59 -21.37
CA LEU A 28 20.56 -2.81 -20.19
C LEU A 28 19.27 -3.52 -20.60
N LEU A 29 18.82 -4.44 -19.74
CA LEU A 29 17.53 -5.09 -19.87
C LEU A 29 16.84 -5.19 -18.51
N LEU A 30 15.51 -5.24 -18.54
CA LEU A 30 14.70 -5.51 -17.35
C LEU A 30 14.29 -6.98 -17.33
N LEU A 31 14.56 -7.62 -16.20
CA LEU A 31 13.90 -8.86 -15.82
C LEU A 31 12.83 -8.54 -14.78
N TYR A 32 11.80 -9.36 -14.71
CA TYR A 32 10.67 -9.18 -13.82
C TYR A 32 10.48 -10.42 -12.97
N GLN A 33 10.47 -10.24 -11.66
CA GLN A 33 10.21 -11.33 -10.74
C GLN A 33 8.79 -11.26 -10.18
N PRO A 34 7.98 -12.33 -10.29
CA PRO A 34 6.62 -12.35 -9.75
C PRO A 34 6.56 -12.30 -8.22
N LEU A 35 5.64 -11.47 -7.70
CA LEU A 35 5.18 -11.48 -6.33
C LEU A 35 3.80 -12.15 -6.27
N VAL A 36 3.63 -13.07 -5.33
CA VAL A 36 2.41 -13.87 -5.19
C VAL A 36 1.71 -13.56 -3.90
N ASP A 37 0.40 -13.40 -3.99
CA ASP A 37 -0.46 -13.29 -2.83
C ASP A 37 -0.67 -14.67 -2.18
N LEU A 38 -0.29 -14.79 -0.90
CA LEU A 38 -0.41 -16.05 -0.15
C LEU A 38 -1.88 -16.41 0.11
N GLN A 39 -2.82 -15.47 0.01
CA GLN A 39 -4.24 -15.75 0.21
C GLN A 39 -4.89 -16.41 -1.01
N SER A 40 -4.75 -15.81 -2.19
CA SER A 40 -5.35 -16.25 -3.45
C SER A 40 -4.46 -17.21 -4.23
N GLY A 41 -3.15 -17.17 -3.99
CA GLY A 41 -2.14 -17.87 -4.77
C GLY A 41 -1.84 -17.20 -6.11
N ALA A 42 -2.47 -16.08 -6.42
CA ALA A 42 -2.34 -15.40 -7.70
C ALA A 42 -1.14 -14.44 -7.71
N VAL A 43 -0.55 -14.24 -8.89
CA VAL A 43 0.44 -13.18 -9.12
C VAL A 43 -0.24 -11.82 -9.03
N VAL A 44 0.24 -10.96 -8.13
CA VAL A 44 -0.37 -9.65 -7.85
C VAL A 44 0.53 -8.47 -8.24
N SER A 45 1.84 -8.67 -8.24
CA SER A 45 2.82 -7.65 -8.61
C SER A 45 4.05 -8.29 -9.24
N LEU A 46 4.89 -7.47 -9.86
CA LEU A 46 6.18 -7.86 -10.42
C LEU A 46 7.24 -6.88 -9.92
N GLU A 47 8.40 -7.36 -9.50
CA GLU A 47 9.54 -6.48 -9.27
C GLU A 47 10.39 -6.36 -10.53
N ALA A 48 10.66 -5.13 -10.96
CA ALA A 48 11.55 -4.84 -12.08
C ALA A 48 13.01 -4.81 -11.61
N LEU A 49 13.81 -5.71 -12.17
CA LEU A 49 15.18 -5.96 -11.81
C LEU A 49 16.08 -5.67 -13.01
N VAL A 50 16.86 -4.59 -12.92
CA VAL A 50 17.83 -4.24 -13.97
C VAL A 50 18.94 -5.26 -14.05
N ARG A 51 19.31 -5.61 -15.29
CA ARG A 51 20.49 -6.41 -15.62
C ARG A 51 21.28 -5.71 -16.70
N TRP A 52 22.59 -5.89 -16.68
CA TRP A 52 23.48 -5.40 -17.72
C TRP A 52 24.05 -6.57 -18.51
N GLN A 53 23.67 -6.67 -19.78
CA GLN A 53 24.28 -7.59 -20.73
C GLN A 53 25.63 -7.02 -21.19
N HIS A 54 26.65 -7.18 -20.36
CA HIS A 54 28.00 -6.71 -20.67
C HIS A 54 28.59 -7.58 -21.81
N PRO A 55 29.20 -6.97 -22.86
CA PRO A 55 29.74 -7.72 -24.00
C PRO A 55 30.78 -8.79 -23.62
N GLU A 56 31.64 -8.49 -22.65
CA GLU A 56 32.71 -9.40 -22.20
C GLU A 56 32.37 -10.21 -20.94
N LEU A 57 31.74 -9.60 -19.93
CA LEU A 57 31.48 -10.21 -18.62
C LEU A 57 30.16 -11.00 -18.56
N GLY A 58 29.34 -10.93 -19.62
CA GLY A 58 28.03 -11.56 -19.66
C GLY A 58 26.99 -10.78 -18.87
N LEU A 59 25.96 -11.48 -18.37
CA LEU A 59 24.83 -10.86 -17.69
C LEU A 59 25.19 -10.52 -16.24
N LEU A 60 25.29 -9.23 -15.94
CA LEU A 60 25.57 -8.71 -14.60
C LEU A 60 24.27 -8.29 -13.89
N SER A 61 24.21 -8.59 -12.60
CA SER A 61 23.17 -8.17 -11.68
C SER A 61 23.35 -6.74 -11.20
N ALA A 62 22.25 -6.14 -10.76
CA ALA A 62 22.23 -4.83 -10.10
C ALA A 62 23.32 -4.68 -9.02
N GLN A 63 23.49 -5.69 -8.14
CA GLN A 63 24.49 -5.68 -7.07
C GLN A 63 25.94 -5.62 -7.58
N GLU A 64 26.22 -6.14 -8.77
CA GLU A 64 27.57 -6.20 -9.33
C GLU A 64 28.02 -4.86 -9.93
N PHE A 65 27.10 -4.03 -10.44
CA PHE A 65 27.47 -2.79 -11.15
C PHE A 65 26.90 -1.50 -10.54
N LEU A 66 25.82 -1.52 -9.74
CA LEU A 66 25.19 -0.29 -9.23
C LEU A 66 26.11 0.52 -8.31
N ALA A 67 26.94 -0.13 -7.49
CA ALA A 67 27.89 0.59 -6.64
C ALA A 67 28.87 1.45 -7.45
N GLN A 68 29.28 0.96 -8.62
CA GLN A 68 30.14 1.70 -9.54
C GLN A 68 29.36 2.76 -10.32
N ALA A 69 28.12 2.43 -10.73
CA ALA A 69 27.20 3.40 -11.32
C ALA A 69 26.99 4.62 -10.42
N ASP A 70 26.88 4.40 -9.12
CA ASP A 70 26.68 5.45 -8.13
C ASP A 70 27.92 6.32 -7.95
N ALA A 71 29.09 5.68 -7.84
CA ALA A 71 30.38 6.39 -7.83
C ALA A 71 30.60 7.23 -9.11
N ALA A 72 30.05 6.80 -10.25
CA ALA A 72 30.09 7.51 -11.52
C ALA A 72 28.93 8.51 -11.73
N GLY A 73 28.00 8.64 -10.79
CA GLY A 73 26.85 9.54 -10.87
C GLY A 73 25.80 9.14 -11.93
N GLN A 74 25.75 7.86 -12.33
CA GLN A 74 24.88 7.35 -13.39
C GLN A 74 23.60 6.69 -12.87
N THR A 75 23.48 6.46 -11.56
CA THR A 75 22.31 5.78 -10.96
C THR A 75 20.99 6.44 -11.32
N ALA A 76 20.93 7.78 -11.35
CA ALA A 76 19.72 8.51 -11.72
C ALA A 76 19.30 8.27 -13.19
N ALA A 77 20.27 8.25 -14.10
CA ALA A 77 20.00 7.96 -15.53
C ALA A 77 19.49 6.53 -15.73
N ILE A 78 20.08 5.56 -15.00
CA ILE A 78 19.61 4.17 -14.99
C ILE A 78 18.20 4.09 -14.42
N GLY A 79 17.92 4.75 -13.30
CA GLY A 79 16.59 4.74 -12.72
C GLY A 79 15.52 5.35 -13.63
N HIS A 80 15.82 6.43 -14.35
CA HIS A 80 14.92 6.96 -15.40
C HIS A 80 14.73 5.99 -16.57
N TRP A 81 15.79 5.29 -16.96
CA TRP A 81 15.69 4.24 -17.97
C TRP A 81 14.79 3.08 -17.49
N VAL A 82 14.96 2.62 -16.25
CA VAL A 82 14.15 1.56 -15.61
C VAL A 82 12.68 1.98 -15.54
N LEU A 83 12.40 3.19 -15.04
CA LEU A 83 11.03 3.72 -14.92
C LEU A 83 10.29 3.72 -16.27
N ARG A 84 10.94 4.21 -17.33
CA ARG A 84 10.31 4.27 -18.67
C ARG A 84 10.03 2.88 -19.23
N HIS A 85 10.99 1.95 -19.12
CA HIS A 85 10.81 0.59 -19.63
C HIS A 85 9.77 -0.18 -18.81
N ALA A 86 9.78 -0.04 -17.49
CA ALA A 86 8.77 -0.62 -16.60
C ALA A 86 7.36 -0.13 -16.92
N CYS A 87 7.17 1.17 -17.16
CA CYS A 87 5.87 1.71 -17.57
C CYS A 87 5.45 1.22 -18.96
N GLY A 88 6.38 1.11 -19.91
CA GLY A 88 6.14 0.55 -21.24
C GLY A 88 5.67 -0.91 -21.21
N ASP A 89 6.39 -1.76 -20.47
CA ASP A 89 6.07 -3.18 -20.33
C ASP A 89 4.74 -3.37 -19.57
N LEU A 90 4.53 -2.62 -18.49
CA LEU A 90 3.28 -2.63 -17.74
C LEU A 90 2.07 -2.24 -18.61
N ARG A 91 2.21 -1.20 -19.45
CA ARG A 91 1.18 -0.82 -20.41
C ARG A 91 0.86 -1.98 -21.36
N SER A 92 1.88 -2.67 -21.88
CA SER A 92 1.71 -3.80 -22.80
C SER A 92 0.93 -4.96 -22.16
N TRP A 93 1.28 -5.35 -20.93
CA TRP A 93 0.58 -6.42 -20.23
C TRP A 93 -0.86 -6.05 -19.86
N ARG A 94 -1.11 -4.79 -19.49
CA ARG A 94 -2.47 -4.31 -19.21
C ARG A 94 -3.36 -4.37 -20.45
N HIS A 95 -2.83 -4.00 -21.62
CA HIS A 95 -3.54 -4.14 -22.90
C HIS A 95 -3.74 -5.61 -23.30
N SER A 96 -2.86 -6.50 -22.86
CA SER A 96 -2.94 -7.95 -23.08
C SER A 96 -3.89 -8.67 -22.10
N GLY A 97 -4.75 -7.94 -21.38
CA GLY A 97 -5.79 -8.52 -20.52
C GLY A 97 -5.44 -8.63 -19.03
N ARG A 98 -4.41 -7.92 -18.54
CA ARG A 98 -4.00 -7.93 -17.12
C ARG A 98 -4.15 -6.57 -16.43
N PRO A 99 -5.38 -6.01 -16.32
CA PRO A 99 -5.60 -4.65 -15.83
C PRO A 99 -5.36 -4.45 -14.33
N GLN A 100 -5.08 -5.51 -13.57
CA GLN A 100 -4.79 -5.42 -12.13
C GLN A 100 -3.31 -5.63 -11.79
N LEU A 101 -2.49 -5.97 -12.79
CA LEU A 101 -1.06 -6.20 -12.59
C LEU A 101 -0.36 -4.90 -12.18
N LYS A 102 0.53 -5.02 -11.20
CA LYS A 102 1.38 -3.93 -10.71
C LYS A 102 2.84 -4.23 -11.01
N VAL A 103 3.66 -3.18 -11.09
CA VAL A 103 5.11 -3.28 -11.17
C VAL A 103 5.73 -2.47 -10.04
N ALA A 104 6.71 -3.04 -9.37
CA ALA A 104 7.56 -2.37 -8.40
C ALA A 104 8.91 -2.03 -9.04
N ILE A 105 9.42 -0.84 -8.75
CA ILE A 105 10.76 -0.41 -9.17
C ILE A 105 11.57 0.01 -7.94
N ASN A 106 12.84 -0.37 -7.94
CA ASN A 106 13.81 0.07 -6.95
C ASN A 106 14.18 1.54 -7.17
N VAL A 107 14.13 2.34 -6.11
CA VAL A 107 14.51 3.76 -6.14
C VAL A 107 15.85 3.93 -5.45
N ALA A 108 16.84 4.41 -6.20
CA ALA A 108 18.14 4.73 -5.62
C ALA A 108 18.06 5.92 -4.67
N THR A 109 18.92 5.96 -3.65
CA THR A 109 19.01 7.07 -2.70
C THR A 109 19.13 8.43 -3.40
N SER A 110 20.00 8.54 -4.41
CA SER A 110 20.20 9.79 -5.16
C SER A 110 18.94 10.28 -5.87
N GLN A 111 18.10 9.37 -6.39
CA GLN A 111 16.80 9.71 -6.98
C GLN A 111 15.75 10.03 -5.92
N PHE A 112 15.76 9.29 -4.80
CA PHE A 112 14.86 9.56 -3.69
C PHE A 112 15.07 10.96 -3.10
N LEU A 113 16.31 11.45 -3.10
CA LEU A 113 16.65 12.80 -2.63
C LEU A 113 16.46 13.89 -3.70
N ASP A 114 16.17 13.54 -4.95
CA ASP A 114 15.93 14.52 -6.01
C ASP A 114 14.49 15.06 -5.93
N PRO A 115 14.29 16.37 -5.70
CA PRO A 115 12.96 16.97 -5.66
C PRO A 115 12.15 16.83 -6.95
N HIS A 116 12.81 16.63 -8.10
CA HIS A 116 12.14 16.53 -9.40
C HIS A 116 11.68 15.11 -9.72
N PHE A 117 12.22 14.08 -9.05
CA PHE A 117 11.95 12.68 -9.38
C PHE A 117 10.45 12.35 -9.29
N GLY A 118 9.72 12.91 -8.32
CA GLY A 118 8.26 12.72 -8.23
C GLY A 118 7.47 13.34 -9.37
N ALA A 119 7.96 14.44 -9.97
CA ALA A 119 7.37 15.01 -11.17
C ALA A 119 7.68 14.14 -12.41
N ASP A 120 8.91 13.62 -12.50
CA ASP A 120 9.34 12.74 -13.59
C ASP A 120 8.58 11.40 -13.61
N VAL A 121 8.32 10.82 -12.43
CA VAL A 121 7.45 9.64 -12.28
C VAL A 121 6.05 9.93 -12.79
N ALA A 122 5.44 11.04 -12.38
CA ALA A 122 4.10 11.43 -12.83
C ALA A 122 4.04 11.63 -14.35
N ALA A 123 4.99 12.38 -14.91
CA ALA A 123 5.07 12.61 -16.35
C ALA A 123 5.24 11.31 -17.14
N THR A 124 6.01 10.36 -16.63
CA THR A 124 6.20 9.06 -17.28
C THR A 124 4.93 8.21 -17.22
N LEU A 125 4.26 8.17 -16.06
CA LEU A 125 2.97 7.47 -15.93
C LEU A 125 1.92 8.03 -16.90
N ASP A 126 1.83 9.34 -17.03
CA ASP A 126 0.94 10.01 -17.98
C ASP A 126 1.29 9.67 -19.43
N GLN A 127 2.58 9.68 -19.78
CA GLN A 127 3.08 9.34 -21.11
C GLN A 127 2.66 7.91 -21.54
N TYR A 128 2.71 6.95 -20.63
CA TYR A 128 2.35 5.56 -20.90
C TYR A 128 0.89 5.22 -20.56
N ALA A 129 0.10 6.19 -20.09
CA ALA A 129 -1.28 6.00 -19.62
C ALA A 129 -1.39 4.88 -18.58
N VAL A 130 -0.46 4.86 -17.62
CA VAL A 130 -0.43 3.92 -16.50
C VAL A 130 -0.97 4.61 -15.25
N ALA A 131 -1.92 3.97 -14.56
CA ALA A 131 -2.43 4.50 -13.29
C ALA A 131 -1.35 4.46 -12.21
N ALA A 132 -1.27 5.49 -11.38
CA ALA A 132 -0.22 5.61 -10.36
C ALA A 132 -0.22 4.47 -9.34
N ASP A 133 -1.40 3.90 -9.04
CA ASP A 133 -1.55 2.76 -8.12
C ASP A 133 -1.08 1.41 -8.71
N ALA A 134 -0.75 1.39 -10.01
CA ALA A 134 -0.14 0.26 -10.70
C ALA A 134 1.40 0.26 -10.62
N LEU A 135 2.01 1.35 -10.14
CA LEU A 135 3.45 1.45 -9.91
C LEU A 135 3.74 1.54 -8.40
N SER A 136 4.64 0.69 -7.92
CA SER A 136 5.16 0.73 -6.55
C SER A 136 6.62 1.19 -6.56
N LEU A 137 6.97 2.09 -5.65
CA LEU A 137 8.35 2.53 -5.44
C LEU A 137 8.91 1.81 -4.21
N GLU A 138 10.01 1.08 -4.43
CA GLU A 138 10.75 0.37 -3.38
C GLU A 138 11.90 1.27 -2.90
N ILE A 139 11.88 1.60 -1.61
CA ILE A 139 12.82 2.53 -0.98
C ILE A 139 13.48 1.79 0.16
N THR A 140 14.81 1.74 0.15
CA THR A 140 15.57 1.04 1.20
C THR A 140 15.55 1.79 2.53
N GLU A 141 15.73 1.08 3.65
CA GLU A 141 15.92 1.69 4.97
C GLU A 141 17.06 2.73 5.00
N THR A 142 18.13 2.46 4.25
CA THR A 142 19.29 3.35 4.18
C THR A 142 18.93 4.67 3.50
N ALA A 143 18.19 4.62 2.39
CA ALA A 143 17.72 5.82 1.71
C ALA A 143 16.80 6.67 2.61
N LEU A 144 15.91 6.01 3.36
CA LEU A 144 15.04 6.65 4.34
C LEU A 144 15.83 7.39 5.42
N THR A 145 16.83 6.71 5.99
CA THR A 145 17.66 7.26 7.08
C THR A 145 18.49 8.45 6.60
N GLN A 146 19.06 8.37 5.39
CA GLN A 146 19.90 9.43 4.82
C GLN A 146 19.10 10.68 4.45
N ALA A 147 17.83 10.54 4.07
CA ALA A 147 16.97 11.66 3.69
C ALA A 147 16.60 12.58 4.86
N GLY A 148 16.62 12.07 6.10
CA GLY A 148 16.33 12.86 7.30
C GLY A 148 15.03 13.68 7.18
N ALA A 149 15.13 14.99 7.36
CA ALA A 149 13.97 15.90 7.34
C ALA A 149 13.33 16.10 5.94
N ALA A 150 14.08 15.86 4.85
CA ALA A 150 13.54 16.00 3.49
C ALA A 150 12.58 14.86 3.13
N CYS A 151 12.67 13.73 3.84
CA CYS A 151 11.90 12.52 3.62
C CYS A 151 10.38 12.75 3.64
N ASP A 152 9.89 13.56 4.60
CA ASP A 152 8.46 13.84 4.73
C ASP A 152 7.85 14.43 3.45
N GLN A 153 8.52 15.44 2.88
CA GLN A 153 8.00 16.16 1.72
C GLN A 153 8.01 15.27 0.48
N VAL A 154 9.07 14.47 0.30
CA VAL A 154 9.21 13.56 -0.84
C VAL A 154 8.14 12.47 -0.78
N LEU A 155 8.03 11.75 0.34
CA LEU A 155 7.07 10.66 0.48
C LEU A 155 5.62 11.16 0.40
N ALA A 156 5.31 12.30 1.02
CA ALA A 156 4.00 12.93 0.89
C ALA A 156 3.70 13.31 -0.57
N GLY A 157 4.71 13.82 -1.29
CA GLY A 157 4.60 14.14 -2.71
C GLY A 157 4.27 12.92 -3.57
N PHE A 158 4.90 11.76 -3.33
CA PHE A 158 4.55 10.53 -4.02
C PHE A 158 3.13 10.07 -3.68
N LYS A 159 2.72 10.17 -2.42
CA LYS A 159 1.37 9.78 -1.99
C LYS A 159 0.26 10.65 -2.55
N GLN A 160 0.47 11.95 -2.63
CA GLN A 160 -0.49 12.86 -3.27
C GLN A 160 -0.74 12.52 -4.74
N ARG A 161 0.23 11.87 -5.41
CA ARG A 161 0.12 11.38 -6.78
C ARG A 161 -0.50 9.98 -6.89
N GLY A 162 -0.80 9.33 -5.75
CA GLY A 162 -1.40 8.00 -5.71
C GLY A 162 -0.42 6.83 -5.86
N LEU A 163 0.89 7.08 -5.74
CA LEU A 163 1.91 6.03 -5.84
C LEU A 163 1.88 5.08 -4.63
N CYS A 164 2.11 3.79 -4.90
CA CYS A 164 2.38 2.82 -3.85
C CYS A 164 3.83 2.95 -3.37
N LEU A 165 4.04 2.86 -2.06
CA LEU A 165 5.36 2.95 -1.44
C LEU A 165 5.62 1.69 -0.64
N THR A 166 6.75 1.05 -0.90
CA THR A 166 7.21 -0.14 -0.20
C THR A 166 8.56 0.14 0.44
N LEU A 167 8.71 -0.21 1.72
CA LEU A 167 9.99 -0.15 2.40
C LEU A 167 10.73 -1.46 2.14
N ASP A 168 11.92 -1.34 1.58
CA ASP A 168 12.76 -2.46 1.14
C ASP A 168 13.91 -2.76 2.12
N ASP A 169 14.44 -3.98 2.03
CA ASP A 169 15.52 -4.53 2.86
C ASP A 169 15.25 -4.47 4.38
N PHE A 170 13.99 -4.61 4.81
CA PHE A 170 13.64 -4.36 6.20
C PHE A 170 14.23 -5.40 7.17
N GLY A 171 14.88 -4.91 8.23
CA GLY A 171 15.61 -5.67 9.23
C GLY A 171 17.13 -5.63 9.05
N THR A 172 17.64 -5.07 7.96
CA THR A 172 19.08 -4.92 7.69
C THR A 172 19.60 -3.52 8.04
N GLY A 173 18.70 -2.54 8.16
CA GLY A 173 19.01 -1.13 8.37
C GLY A 173 18.73 -0.61 9.79
N HIS A 174 18.50 0.70 9.88
CA HIS A 174 18.30 1.44 11.13
C HIS A 174 16.95 2.18 11.20
N ALA A 175 16.01 1.88 10.29
CA ALA A 175 14.69 2.51 10.31
C ALA A 175 14.00 2.22 11.64
N SER A 176 13.63 3.27 12.35
CA SER A 176 13.02 3.11 13.67
C SER A 176 11.53 2.78 13.53
N LEU A 177 10.95 2.16 14.56
CA LEU A 177 9.49 2.00 14.65
C LEU A 177 8.76 3.37 14.58
N ALA A 178 9.41 4.45 15.03
CA ALA A 178 8.86 5.79 14.92
C ALA A 178 8.79 6.27 13.46
N ASP A 179 9.79 5.91 12.64
CA ASP A 179 9.81 6.20 11.21
C ASP A 179 8.69 5.44 10.49
N LEU A 180 8.54 4.15 10.77
CA LEU A 180 7.45 3.33 10.21
C LEU A 180 6.06 3.85 10.55
N LYS A 181 5.88 4.38 11.77
CA LYS A 181 4.61 4.98 12.19
C LYS A 181 4.35 6.33 11.53
N ARG A 182 5.42 7.08 11.22
CA ARG A 182 5.35 8.42 10.66
C ARG A 182 5.11 8.40 9.15
N TYR A 183 5.81 7.52 8.44
CA TYR A 183 5.85 7.54 6.98
C TYR A 183 4.74 6.67 6.36
N PRO A 184 4.16 7.10 5.23
CA PRO A 184 2.97 6.47 4.68
C PRO A 184 3.31 5.25 3.81
N PHE A 185 4.08 4.28 4.29
CA PHE A 185 4.33 3.06 3.52
C PHE A 185 3.07 2.18 3.42
N ASP A 186 2.88 1.50 2.28
CA ASP A 186 1.78 0.54 2.09
C ASP A 186 2.22 -0.88 2.40
N ALA A 187 3.51 -1.16 2.23
CA ALA A 187 4.08 -2.48 2.42
C ALA A 187 5.52 -2.41 2.95
N ILE A 188 5.94 -3.51 3.58
CA ILE A 188 7.33 -3.76 3.98
C ILE A 188 7.78 -5.07 3.33
N LYS A 189 8.99 -5.08 2.78
CA LYS A 189 9.68 -6.28 2.31
C LYS A 189 10.64 -6.78 3.40
N ILE A 190 10.47 -8.02 3.83
CA ILE A 190 11.38 -8.71 4.75
C ILE A 190 12.54 -9.27 3.94
N ASP A 191 13.75 -8.84 4.29
CA ASP A 191 14.96 -9.23 3.61
C ASP A 191 15.19 -10.76 3.60
N ALA A 192 15.78 -11.24 2.50
CA ALA A 192 16.02 -12.64 2.24
C ALA A 192 16.90 -13.34 3.30
N ASP A 193 17.80 -12.64 4.00
CA ASP A 193 18.66 -13.25 5.02
C ASP A 193 17.90 -13.72 6.26
N PHE A 194 16.76 -13.08 6.57
CA PHE A 194 15.84 -13.55 7.60
C PHE A 194 15.10 -14.78 7.11
N ILE A 195 14.49 -14.69 5.92
CA ILE A 195 13.64 -15.73 5.33
C ILE A 195 14.42 -17.03 5.09
N ARG A 196 15.68 -16.95 4.66
CA ARG A 196 16.55 -18.10 4.41
C ARG A 196 16.61 -19.05 5.61
N ARG A 197 16.53 -18.53 6.84
CA ARG A 197 16.75 -19.28 8.08
C ARG A 197 15.50 -19.44 8.97
N VAL A 198 14.32 -18.97 8.54
CA VAL A 198 13.08 -19.05 9.36
C VAL A 198 12.67 -20.45 9.82
N VAL A 199 13.03 -21.49 9.07
CA VAL A 199 12.71 -22.88 9.44
C VAL A 199 13.74 -23.46 10.42
N THR A 200 15.00 -23.00 10.34
CA THR A 200 16.14 -23.58 11.09
C THR A 200 16.57 -22.75 12.30
N SER A 201 16.21 -21.47 12.35
CA SER A 201 16.63 -20.50 13.36
C SER A 201 15.41 -19.96 14.11
N SER A 202 15.31 -20.28 15.40
CA SER A 202 14.23 -19.78 16.25
C SER A 202 14.25 -18.25 16.37
N SER A 203 15.45 -17.65 16.31
CA SER A 203 15.65 -16.21 16.36
C SER A 203 15.12 -15.53 15.09
N ASP A 204 15.50 -16.01 13.90
CA ASP A 204 15.05 -15.42 12.63
C ASP A 204 13.55 -15.65 12.44
N ALA A 205 13.03 -16.80 12.90
CA ALA A 205 11.60 -17.08 12.95
C ALA A 205 10.86 -16.10 13.88
N ALA A 206 11.40 -15.82 15.06
CA ALA A 206 10.80 -14.86 16.00
C ALA A 206 10.82 -13.44 15.44
N MET A 207 11.94 -13.01 14.86
CA MET A 207 12.06 -11.70 14.22
C MET A 207 11.07 -11.56 13.06
N SER A 208 11.02 -12.53 12.14
CA SER A 208 10.08 -12.49 11.01
C SER A 208 8.62 -12.40 11.48
N ARG A 209 8.24 -13.16 12.52
CA ARG A 209 6.90 -13.04 13.14
C ARG A 209 6.63 -11.65 13.68
N SER A 210 7.58 -11.10 14.46
CA SER A 210 7.43 -9.77 15.03
C SER A 210 7.34 -8.68 13.96
N ILE A 211 8.08 -8.81 12.86
CA ILE A 211 8.01 -7.88 11.72
C ILE A 211 6.63 -7.98 11.06
N ILE A 212 6.14 -9.20 10.81
CA ILE A 212 4.81 -9.40 10.23
C ILE A 212 3.72 -8.77 11.10
N ASP A 213 3.71 -9.13 12.38
CA ASP A 213 2.74 -8.60 13.34
C ASP A 213 2.82 -7.06 13.39
N MET A 214 4.01 -6.49 13.52
CA MET A 214 4.22 -5.05 13.59
C MET A 214 3.70 -4.33 12.34
N ALA A 215 4.03 -4.82 11.15
CA ALA A 215 3.58 -4.24 9.89
C ALA A 215 2.05 -4.21 9.82
N HIS A 216 1.39 -5.32 10.16
CA HIS A 216 -0.07 -5.39 10.23
C HIS A 216 -0.66 -4.42 11.26
N HIS A 217 -0.05 -4.29 12.45
CA HIS A 217 -0.49 -3.31 13.45
C HIS A 217 -0.38 -1.86 12.97
N LEU A 218 0.51 -1.58 12.02
CA LEU A 218 0.67 -0.26 11.39
C LEU A 218 -0.18 -0.11 10.11
N GLY A 219 -0.91 -1.15 9.70
CA GLY A 219 -1.75 -1.15 8.50
C GLY A 219 -0.96 -1.31 7.20
N MET A 220 0.24 -1.91 7.27
CA MET A 220 1.09 -2.21 6.12
C MET A 220 1.00 -3.69 5.76
N LYS A 221 1.07 -3.99 4.46
CA LYS A 221 1.24 -5.36 3.95
C LYS A 221 2.67 -5.84 4.13
N VAL A 222 2.85 -7.15 4.09
CA VAL A 222 4.17 -7.77 4.24
C VAL A 222 4.48 -8.64 3.03
N VAL A 223 5.63 -8.38 2.43
CA VAL A 223 6.23 -9.20 1.37
C VAL A 223 7.45 -9.90 1.96
N ALA A 224 7.57 -11.21 1.80
CA ALA A 224 8.75 -11.95 2.21
C ALA A 224 9.60 -12.32 1.00
N GLU A 225 10.87 -11.92 1.02
CA GLU A 225 11.81 -12.14 -0.09
C GLU A 225 12.65 -13.40 0.06
N GLY A 226 13.23 -13.86 -1.05
CA GLY A 226 14.16 -14.98 -1.03
C GLY A 226 13.53 -16.31 -0.60
N VAL A 227 12.23 -16.51 -0.84
CA VAL A 227 11.59 -17.81 -0.57
C VAL A 227 12.10 -18.84 -1.58
N GLU A 228 12.80 -19.85 -1.09
CA GLU A 228 13.46 -20.90 -1.89
C GLU A 228 12.81 -22.28 -1.66
N THR A 229 12.09 -22.47 -0.55
CA THR A 229 11.54 -23.78 -0.15
C THR A 229 10.07 -23.72 0.28
N GLU A 230 9.38 -24.84 0.14
CA GLU A 230 8.00 -24.98 0.62
C GLU A 230 7.88 -24.78 2.14
N GLY A 231 8.87 -25.22 2.92
CA GLY A 231 8.89 -25.03 4.37
C GLY A 231 8.92 -23.56 4.79
N GLN A 232 9.66 -22.71 4.05
CA GLN A 232 9.65 -21.26 4.24
C GLN A 232 8.29 -20.66 3.87
N CYS A 233 7.70 -21.08 2.75
CA CYS A 233 6.36 -20.65 2.33
C CYS A 233 5.29 -21.01 3.36
N ASP A 234 5.30 -22.24 3.88
CA ASP A 234 4.34 -22.69 4.89
C ASP A 234 4.53 -21.96 6.23
N PHE A 235 5.77 -21.67 6.62
CA PHE A 235 6.04 -20.79 7.77
C PHE A 235 5.38 -19.41 7.57
N LEU A 236 5.62 -18.77 6.42
CA LEU A 236 5.09 -17.43 6.12
C LEU A 236 3.56 -17.41 6.10
N ARG A 237 2.96 -18.42 5.47
CA ARG A 237 1.50 -18.63 5.44
C ARG A 237 0.90 -18.78 6.83
N ARG A 238 1.49 -19.60 7.70
CA ARG A 238 1.00 -19.80 9.08
C ARG A 238 1.11 -18.54 9.93
N ASN A 239 2.07 -17.67 9.64
CA ASN A 239 2.25 -16.39 10.30
C ASN A 239 1.55 -15.25 9.55
N MET A 240 0.61 -15.56 8.65
CA MET A 240 -0.27 -14.59 7.99
C MET A 240 0.44 -13.57 7.10
N CYS A 241 1.67 -13.83 6.64
CA CYS A 241 2.34 -13.00 5.63
C CYS A 241 1.44 -12.84 4.40
N ASP A 242 1.45 -11.66 3.76
CA ASP A 242 0.53 -11.34 2.67
C ASP A 242 1.06 -11.84 1.33
N GLN A 243 2.34 -11.59 1.04
CA GLN A 243 2.93 -11.89 -0.25
C GLN A 243 4.31 -12.52 -0.12
N ILE A 244 4.69 -13.30 -1.13
CA ILE A 244 6.04 -13.88 -1.23
C ILE A 244 6.67 -13.59 -2.57
N GLN A 245 8.01 -13.56 -2.55
CA GLN A 245 8.86 -13.49 -3.72
C GLN A 245 10.06 -14.42 -3.53
N GLY A 246 10.42 -15.14 -4.59
CA GLY A 246 11.60 -15.99 -4.55
C GLY A 246 11.57 -17.13 -5.56
N PHE A 247 12.71 -17.83 -5.66
CA PHE A 247 12.92 -18.88 -6.67
C PHE A 247 12.06 -20.12 -6.43
N PHE A 248 11.49 -20.29 -5.23
CA PHE A 248 10.48 -21.31 -4.96
C PHE A 248 9.30 -21.19 -5.93
N PHE A 249 8.88 -19.96 -6.24
CA PHE A 249 7.76 -19.71 -7.13
C PHE A 249 8.21 -19.43 -8.56
N ALA A 250 9.10 -18.44 -8.75
CA ALA A 250 9.65 -18.11 -10.06
C ALA A 250 10.94 -17.28 -9.97
N PRO A 251 11.92 -17.52 -10.86
CA PRO A 251 13.06 -16.62 -11.04
C PRO A 251 12.64 -15.33 -11.78
N PRO A 252 13.50 -14.30 -11.82
CA PRO A 252 13.32 -13.14 -12.70
C PRO A 252 13.31 -13.55 -14.18
N MET A 253 12.34 -13.07 -14.96
CA MET A 253 12.12 -13.44 -16.36
C MET A 253 12.09 -12.22 -17.27
N ALA A 254 12.50 -12.38 -18.53
CA ALA A 254 12.38 -11.32 -19.53
C ALA A 254 10.89 -11.07 -19.89
N PRO A 255 10.50 -9.89 -20.39
CA PRO A 255 9.08 -9.55 -20.58
C PRO A 255 8.28 -10.55 -21.41
N ALA A 256 8.85 -11.02 -22.52
CA ALA A 256 8.21 -11.98 -23.43
C ALA A 256 8.12 -13.41 -22.85
N GLU A 257 9.05 -13.78 -21.96
CA GLU A 257 8.97 -15.04 -21.23
C GLU A 257 7.94 -14.96 -20.12
N LEU A 258 7.98 -13.88 -19.34
CA LEU A 258 7.01 -13.62 -18.27
C LEU A 258 5.58 -13.63 -18.81
N GLN A 259 5.33 -12.99 -19.95
CA GLN A 259 3.99 -12.99 -20.55
C GLN A 259 3.49 -14.40 -20.84
N ARG A 260 4.31 -15.24 -21.50
CA ARG A 260 3.96 -16.64 -21.78
C ARG A 260 3.74 -17.46 -20.51
N TRP A 261 4.57 -17.24 -19.50
CA TRP A 261 4.45 -17.92 -18.21
C TRP A 261 3.18 -17.51 -17.48
N LEU A 262 2.85 -16.21 -17.45
CA LEU A 262 1.63 -15.69 -16.87
C LEU A 262 0.38 -16.21 -17.59
N ASP A 263 0.43 -16.42 -18.90
CA ASP A 263 -0.69 -16.95 -19.70
C ASP A 263 -1.01 -18.41 -19.35
N GLY A 264 -0.06 -19.14 -18.74
CA GLY A 264 -0.27 -20.47 -18.17
C GLY A 264 -1.11 -20.50 -16.89
N GLY A 265 -1.47 -19.35 -16.33
CA GLY A 265 -2.22 -19.25 -15.07
C GLY A 265 -1.45 -19.76 -13.85
N PRO A 266 -0.20 -19.31 -13.62
CA PRO A 266 0.60 -19.78 -12.49
C PRO A 266 -0.04 -19.37 -11.17
N ALA A 267 -0.14 -20.33 -10.25
CA ALA A 267 -0.67 -20.10 -8.92
C ALA A 267 0.05 -20.97 -7.89
N LEU A 268 0.06 -20.53 -6.64
CA LEU A 268 0.55 -21.37 -5.54
C LEU A 268 -0.31 -22.63 -5.38
N PRO A 269 0.30 -23.77 -5.00
CA PRO A 269 -0.43 -24.97 -4.63
C PRO A 269 -1.51 -24.68 -3.56
N PRO A 270 -2.71 -25.27 -3.66
CA PRO A 270 -3.82 -24.98 -2.75
C PRO A 270 -3.47 -25.11 -1.27
N HIS A 271 -2.66 -26.09 -0.87
CA HIS A 271 -2.29 -26.32 0.53
C HIS A 271 -1.34 -25.25 1.10
N LEU A 272 -0.71 -24.45 0.24
CA LEU A 272 0.13 -23.31 0.60
C LEU A 272 -0.65 -21.99 0.60
N LEU A 273 -1.96 -22.02 0.33
CA LEU A 273 -2.80 -20.85 0.44
C LEU A 273 -3.19 -20.59 1.91
N ARG A 274 -3.20 -19.31 2.29
CA ARG A 274 -3.62 -18.84 3.62
C ARG A 274 -5.00 -19.37 4.01
N MET A 275 -5.87 -19.58 3.01
CA MET A 275 -7.26 -20.01 3.16
C MET A 275 -7.52 -21.47 2.76
N HIS A 276 -6.52 -22.35 2.82
CA HIS A 276 -6.77 -23.79 2.71
C HIS A 276 -7.28 -24.34 4.05
N LYS A 277 -8.42 -25.02 4.03
CA LYS A 277 -8.88 -25.80 5.19
C LYS A 277 -7.88 -26.95 5.38
N PRO A 278 -7.09 -26.98 6.47
CA PRO A 278 -6.08 -28.02 6.63
C PRO A 278 -6.75 -29.42 6.63
N PRO A 279 -6.03 -30.47 6.21
CA PRO A 279 -6.55 -31.83 6.31
C PRO A 279 -6.93 -32.12 7.76
N ARG A 280 -8.08 -32.77 7.96
CA ARG A 280 -8.59 -33.15 9.27
C ARG A 280 -7.71 -34.25 9.86
N ARG A 281 -6.90 -33.92 10.89
CA ARG A 281 -5.94 -34.86 11.50
C ARG A 281 -6.52 -35.50 12.76
N LEU A 282 -6.60 -36.82 12.75
CA LEU A 282 -7.14 -37.63 13.84
C LEU A 282 -6.05 -38.51 14.46
N LEU A 283 -5.89 -38.45 15.78
CA LEU A 283 -5.05 -39.40 16.53
C LEU A 283 -5.93 -40.41 17.25
N LEU A 284 -5.72 -41.69 16.96
CA LEU A 284 -6.31 -42.82 17.69
C LEU A 284 -5.27 -43.42 18.64
N VAL A 285 -5.59 -43.50 19.93
CA VAL A 285 -4.71 -44.08 20.95
C VAL A 285 -5.44 -45.19 21.68
N ASP A 286 -4.98 -46.43 21.52
CA ASP A 286 -5.60 -47.60 22.16
C ASP A 286 -4.55 -48.72 22.22
N ASP A 287 -4.44 -49.40 23.36
CA ASP A 287 -3.43 -50.44 23.58
C ASP A 287 -3.77 -51.76 22.91
N GLU A 288 -5.02 -51.95 22.46
CA GLU A 288 -5.45 -53.11 21.71
C GLU A 288 -5.35 -52.87 20.18
N PRO A 289 -4.40 -53.51 19.46
CA PRO A 289 -4.22 -53.27 18.03
C PRO A 289 -5.45 -53.60 17.17
N ASN A 290 -6.30 -54.51 17.66
CA ASN A 290 -7.56 -54.88 17.03
C ASN A 290 -8.57 -53.71 17.05
N ILE A 291 -8.63 -52.96 18.14
CA ILE A 291 -9.49 -51.79 18.28
C ILE A 291 -9.01 -50.67 17.37
N VAL A 292 -7.70 -50.36 17.39
CA VAL A 292 -7.10 -49.37 16.47
C VAL A 292 -7.41 -49.73 15.01
N SER A 293 -7.27 -51.00 14.63
CA SER A 293 -7.55 -51.48 13.27
C SER A 293 -9.02 -51.36 12.91
N ALA A 294 -9.94 -51.66 13.83
CA ALA A 294 -11.37 -51.51 13.64
C ALA A 294 -11.76 -50.04 13.44
N LEU A 295 -11.28 -49.14 14.30
CA LEU A 295 -11.50 -47.70 14.21
C LEU A 295 -10.95 -47.11 12.91
N ARG A 296 -9.72 -47.48 12.54
CA ARG A 296 -9.10 -47.05 11.28
C ARG A 296 -9.90 -47.51 10.06
N ARG A 297 -10.44 -48.73 10.09
CA ARG A 297 -11.29 -49.26 9.00
C ARG A 297 -12.61 -48.51 8.92
N LEU A 298 -13.25 -48.26 10.06
CA LEU A 298 -14.52 -47.52 10.14
C LEU A 298 -14.39 -46.10 9.56
N LEU A 299 -13.32 -45.40 9.91
CA LEU A 299 -13.13 -43.98 9.60
C LEU A 299 -12.42 -43.73 8.26
N ARG A 300 -12.06 -44.78 7.52
CA ARG A 300 -11.31 -44.67 6.26
C ARG A 300 -12.06 -43.88 5.19
N ALA A 301 -13.39 -43.96 5.17
CA ALA A 301 -14.24 -43.29 4.19
C ALA A 301 -14.44 -41.79 4.48
N ASP A 302 -14.02 -41.30 5.64
CA ASP A 302 -14.31 -39.93 6.12
C ASP A 302 -13.17 -38.92 5.81
N HIS A 303 -12.17 -39.34 5.03
CA HIS A 303 -11.06 -38.51 4.55
C HIS A 303 -10.22 -37.84 5.66
N TYR A 304 -10.09 -38.49 6.83
CA TYR A 304 -9.18 -38.06 7.88
C TYR A 304 -7.74 -38.50 7.60
N GLU A 305 -6.78 -37.66 7.97
CA GLU A 305 -5.39 -38.05 8.13
C GLU A 305 -5.26 -38.74 9.50
N ILE A 306 -5.25 -40.08 9.50
CA ILE A 306 -5.30 -40.89 10.74
C ILE A 306 -3.88 -41.26 11.19
N HIS A 307 -3.52 -40.82 12.38
CA HIS A 307 -2.37 -41.27 13.13
C HIS A 307 -2.80 -42.24 14.25
N THR A 308 -1.93 -43.19 14.59
CA THR A 308 -2.23 -44.24 15.57
C THR A 308 -1.11 -44.39 16.58
N ALA A 309 -1.46 -44.65 17.83
CA ALA A 309 -0.53 -45.00 18.90
C ALA A 309 -1.12 -46.14 19.75
N ASN A 310 -0.25 -46.98 20.29
CA ASN A 310 -0.60 -48.16 21.08
C ASN A 310 -0.43 -47.94 22.59
N ASP A 311 0.02 -46.75 23.01
CA ASP A 311 0.10 -46.36 24.42
C ASP A 311 0.16 -44.83 24.56
N GLY A 312 -0.01 -44.34 25.78
CA GLY A 312 0.04 -42.91 26.09
C GLY A 312 1.37 -42.23 25.70
N PRO A 313 2.55 -42.76 26.07
CA PRO A 313 3.84 -42.21 25.67
C PRO A 313 4.02 -42.06 24.15
N GLN A 314 3.65 -43.07 23.36
CA GLN A 314 3.70 -43.03 21.90
C GLN A 314 2.71 -41.99 21.36
N GLY A 315 1.53 -41.86 21.96
CA GLY A 315 0.58 -40.80 21.63
C GLY A 315 1.16 -39.41 21.82
N LEU A 316 1.91 -39.17 22.92
CA LEU A 316 2.58 -37.89 23.18
C LEU A 316 3.72 -37.63 22.21
N GLU A 317 4.47 -38.67 21.81
CA GLU A 317 5.51 -38.56 20.78
C GLU A 317 4.92 -38.12 19.44
N VAL A 318 3.75 -38.65 19.06
CA VAL A 318 3.03 -38.23 17.86
C VAL A 318 2.63 -36.75 17.95
N LEU A 319 2.06 -36.31 19.07
CA LEU A 319 1.68 -34.91 19.29
C LEU A 319 2.89 -33.95 19.28
N GLY A 320 4.07 -34.42 19.68
CA GLY A 320 5.31 -33.64 19.61
C GLY A 320 5.90 -33.52 18.19
N ARG A 321 5.55 -34.42 17.27
CA ARG A 321 6.09 -34.45 15.90
C ARG A 321 5.21 -33.74 14.89
N GLN A 322 3.89 -33.78 15.07
CA GLN A 322 2.94 -33.26 14.09
C GLN A 322 1.65 -32.74 14.74
N PRO A 323 0.94 -31.79 14.10
CA PRO A 323 -0.29 -31.24 14.65
C PRO A 323 -1.44 -32.25 14.58
N VAL A 324 -2.33 -32.24 15.58
CA VAL A 324 -3.53 -33.09 15.62
C VAL A 324 -4.74 -32.25 16.01
N ASP A 325 -5.86 -32.43 15.30
CA ASP A 325 -7.09 -31.67 15.50
C ASP A 325 -8.04 -32.37 16.48
N VAL A 326 -8.20 -33.68 16.33
CA VAL A 326 -9.05 -34.52 17.18
C VAL A 326 -8.25 -35.70 17.70
N ILE A 327 -8.39 -36.00 18.99
CA ILE A 327 -7.75 -37.12 19.67
C ILE A 327 -8.86 -38.04 20.19
N VAL A 328 -8.78 -39.33 19.92
CA VAL A 328 -9.63 -40.38 20.50
C VAL A 328 -8.72 -41.34 21.25
N SER A 329 -8.86 -41.41 22.57
CA SER A 329 -8.02 -42.23 23.44
C SER A 329 -8.85 -43.25 24.21
N ASP A 330 -8.33 -44.46 24.36
CA ASP A 330 -8.81 -45.38 25.38
C ASP A 330 -8.53 -44.86 26.79
N GLN A 331 -9.36 -45.29 27.73
CA GLN A 331 -9.25 -44.94 29.14
C GLN A 331 -8.13 -45.71 29.85
N ARG A 332 -7.94 -47.00 29.56
CA ARG A 332 -7.06 -47.92 30.28
C ARG A 332 -5.94 -48.41 29.37
N MET A 333 -4.85 -47.65 29.32
CA MET A 333 -3.64 -48.06 28.60
C MET A 333 -2.51 -48.44 29.58
N PRO A 334 -1.65 -49.40 29.23
CA PRO A 334 -0.49 -49.76 30.04
C PRO A 334 0.41 -48.56 30.32
N GLY A 335 0.80 -48.39 31.58
CA GLY A 335 1.74 -47.34 32.01
C GLY A 335 1.18 -45.92 32.12
N MET A 336 0.03 -45.61 31.49
CA MET A 336 -0.60 -44.29 31.56
C MET A 336 -2.10 -44.38 31.33
N LEU A 337 -2.91 -43.82 32.25
CA LEU A 337 -4.35 -43.70 32.04
C LEU A 337 -4.67 -42.70 30.92
N GLY A 338 -5.73 -42.95 30.16
CA GLY A 338 -6.20 -42.05 29.10
C GLY A 338 -6.48 -40.63 29.60
N ALA A 339 -6.99 -40.48 30.82
CA ALA A 339 -7.21 -39.16 31.43
C ALA A 339 -5.90 -38.38 31.60
N ASP A 340 -4.83 -39.06 32.02
CA ASP A 340 -3.51 -38.45 32.22
C ASP A 340 -2.84 -38.12 30.88
N PHE A 341 -3.01 -39.01 29.89
CA PHE A 341 -2.60 -38.76 28.52
C PHE A 341 -3.28 -37.50 27.96
N LEU A 342 -4.62 -37.40 28.05
CA LEU A 342 -5.36 -36.26 27.51
C LEU A 342 -5.05 -34.95 28.26
N ARG A 343 -4.76 -34.99 29.56
CA ARG A 343 -4.24 -33.83 30.30
C ARG A 343 -2.90 -33.34 29.77
N LYS A 344 -1.95 -34.26 29.51
CA LYS A 344 -0.66 -33.92 28.91
C LYS A 344 -0.80 -33.47 27.45
N ALA A 345 -1.70 -34.10 26.69
CA ALA A 345 -2.02 -33.72 25.33
C ALA A 345 -2.56 -32.29 25.25
N ARG A 346 -3.34 -31.82 26.23
CA ARG A 346 -3.77 -30.42 26.31
C ARG A 346 -2.61 -29.43 26.47
N GLN A 347 -1.50 -29.83 27.10
CA GLN A 347 -0.34 -28.95 27.24
C GLN A 347 0.46 -28.86 25.94
N LEU A 348 0.59 -29.98 25.22
CA LEU A 348 1.33 -30.05 23.95
C LEU A 348 0.52 -29.54 22.75
N ALA A 349 -0.79 -29.81 22.75
CA ALA A 349 -1.74 -29.47 21.70
C ALA A 349 -3.02 -28.88 22.32
N PRO A 350 -2.98 -27.65 22.86
CA PRO A 350 -4.09 -27.04 23.60
C PRO A 350 -5.38 -26.95 22.78
N ASP A 351 -5.23 -26.73 21.48
CA ASP A 351 -6.32 -26.53 20.53
C ASP A 351 -6.99 -27.82 20.04
N SER A 352 -6.45 -28.99 20.40
CA SER A 352 -7.05 -30.28 20.01
C SER A 352 -8.38 -30.52 20.71
N ILE A 353 -9.33 -31.15 20.02
CA ILE A 353 -10.56 -31.67 20.62
C ILE A 353 -10.29 -33.11 21.08
N ARG A 354 -10.61 -33.41 22.34
CA ARG A 354 -10.18 -34.65 23.01
C ARG A 354 -11.39 -35.51 23.38
N ILE A 355 -11.44 -36.74 22.90
CA ILE A 355 -12.49 -37.73 23.14
C ILE A 355 -11.91 -38.93 23.88
N MET A 356 -12.63 -39.43 24.88
CA MET A 356 -12.26 -40.64 25.60
C MET A 356 -13.23 -41.79 25.30
N LEU A 357 -12.69 -42.97 25.03
CA LEU A 357 -13.42 -44.24 24.92
C LEU A 357 -13.24 -45.04 26.22
N SER A 358 -14.32 -45.56 26.80
CA SER A 358 -14.29 -46.26 28.09
C SER A 358 -15.34 -47.35 28.19
N GLY A 359 -15.13 -48.34 29.06
CA GLY A 359 -16.15 -49.32 29.44
C GLY A 359 -17.26 -48.75 30.34
N TYR A 360 -18.30 -49.57 30.60
CA TYR A 360 -19.52 -49.22 31.32
C TYR A 360 -19.37 -48.93 32.83
N THR A 361 -18.20 -49.15 33.44
CA THR A 361 -18.07 -49.27 34.91
C THR A 361 -17.37 -48.11 35.64
N GLU A 362 -17.07 -46.97 34.99
CA GLU A 362 -16.13 -45.99 35.59
C GLU A 362 -16.57 -44.52 35.47
N LEU A 363 -17.64 -44.15 36.16
CA LEU A 363 -18.19 -42.77 36.15
C LEU A 363 -17.33 -41.72 36.88
N GLN A 364 -16.52 -42.10 37.88
CA GLN A 364 -15.82 -41.11 38.74
C GLN A 364 -14.63 -40.44 38.05
N SER A 365 -13.71 -41.21 37.44
CA SER A 365 -12.52 -40.65 36.76
C SER A 365 -12.85 -39.84 35.50
N VAL A 366 -13.99 -40.14 34.88
CA VAL A 366 -14.53 -39.42 33.71
C VAL A 366 -15.07 -38.05 34.12
N THR A 367 -15.79 -37.98 35.24
CA THR A 367 -16.41 -36.74 35.72
C THR A 367 -15.37 -35.68 36.05
N ASP A 368 -14.26 -36.06 36.68
CA ASP A 368 -13.17 -35.15 37.04
C ASP A 368 -12.46 -34.60 35.80
N ALA A 369 -12.17 -35.46 34.81
CA ALA A 369 -11.49 -35.06 33.58
C ALA A 369 -12.35 -34.15 32.68
N VAL A 370 -13.68 -34.29 32.72
CA VAL A 370 -14.62 -33.36 32.06
C VAL A 370 -14.64 -32.02 32.77
N ASN A 371 -14.73 -32.00 34.10
CA ASN A 371 -14.75 -30.77 34.89
C ASN A 371 -13.46 -29.95 34.78
N GLU A 372 -12.32 -30.61 34.60
CA GLU A 372 -11.03 -29.95 34.36
C GLU A 372 -10.88 -29.41 32.92
N GLY A 373 -11.84 -29.66 32.03
CA GLY A 373 -11.79 -29.28 30.61
C GLY A 373 -10.73 -30.05 29.81
N ALA A 374 -10.28 -31.20 30.32
CA ALA A 374 -9.32 -32.05 29.62
C ALA A 374 -9.96 -32.82 28.47
N ILE A 375 -11.28 -33.07 28.54
CA ILE A 375 -12.03 -33.90 27.59
C ILE A 375 -13.24 -33.13 27.07
N TYR A 376 -13.44 -33.14 25.75
CA TYR A 376 -14.62 -32.59 25.08
C TYR A 376 -15.83 -33.53 25.19
N LYS A 377 -15.61 -34.83 24.98
CA LYS A 377 -16.67 -35.82 25.00
C LYS A 377 -16.20 -37.20 25.45
N PHE A 378 -17.09 -37.92 26.08
CA PHE A 378 -16.92 -39.30 26.52
C PHE A 378 -17.83 -40.23 25.73
N LEU A 379 -17.31 -41.39 25.31
CA LEU A 379 -18.05 -42.43 24.59
C LEU A 379 -17.81 -43.81 25.22
N THR A 380 -18.84 -44.67 25.16
CA THR A 380 -18.81 -46.00 25.75
C THR A 380 -18.42 -47.09 24.75
N LYS A 381 -17.66 -48.08 25.20
CA LYS A 381 -17.38 -49.35 24.50
C LYS A 381 -18.37 -50.45 24.95
N PRO A 382 -18.87 -51.32 24.04
CA PRO A 382 -18.75 -51.24 22.58
C PRO A 382 -19.55 -50.06 22.02
N TRP A 383 -19.05 -49.44 20.95
CA TRP A 383 -19.69 -48.30 20.29
C TRP A 383 -20.59 -48.74 19.14
N ASP A 384 -21.54 -47.89 18.80
CA ASP A 384 -22.23 -47.93 17.51
C ASP A 384 -21.41 -47.16 16.46
N ASP A 385 -21.24 -47.76 15.29
CA ASP A 385 -20.36 -47.25 14.23
C ASP A 385 -20.84 -45.91 13.66
N GLU A 386 -22.15 -45.72 13.48
CA GLU A 386 -22.74 -44.49 12.97
C GLU A 386 -22.64 -43.38 14.03
N GLN A 387 -22.94 -43.71 15.28
CA GLN A 387 -22.85 -42.78 16.39
C GLN A 387 -21.41 -42.30 16.63
N LEU A 388 -20.42 -43.19 16.58
CA LEU A 388 -19.01 -42.83 16.75
C LEU A 388 -18.52 -41.90 15.62
N ARG A 389 -18.85 -42.23 14.37
CA ARG A 389 -18.53 -41.38 13.21
C ARG A 389 -19.15 -39.99 13.34
N SER A 390 -20.43 -39.93 13.73
CA SER A 390 -21.13 -38.67 13.96
C SER A 390 -20.45 -37.82 15.04
N HIS A 391 -20.06 -38.42 16.16
CA HIS A 391 -19.38 -37.70 17.24
C HIS A 391 -17.98 -37.20 16.89
N ILE A 392 -17.22 -37.96 16.10
CA ILE A 392 -15.92 -37.50 15.58
C ILE A 392 -16.13 -36.35 14.59
N ALA A 393 -17.13 -36.44 13.71
CA ALA A 393 -17.46 -35.37 12.78
C ALA A 393 -17.89 -34.07 13.50
N ASP A 394 -18.68 -34.17 14.56
CA ASP A 394 -19.06 -33.02 15.39
C ASP A 394 -17.85 -32.40 16.10
N ALA A 395 -16.92 -33.21 16.60
CA ALA A 395 -15.67 -32.72 17.19
C ALA A 395 -14.83 -31.92 16.18
N PHE A 396 -14.71 -32.40 14.94
CA PHE A 396 -14.08 -31.64 13.86
C PHE A 396 -14.83 -30.35 13.54
N ARG A 397 -16.17 -30.36 13.53
CA ARG A 397 -16.96 -29.13 13.31
C ARG A 397 -16.70 -28.10 14.40
N VAL A 398 -16.62 -28.52 15.66
CA VAL A 398 -16.29 -27.62 16.78
C VAL A 398 -14.88 -27.07 16.65
N LYS A 399 -13.90 -27.90 16.27
CA LYS A 399 -12.52 -27.46 15.99
C LYS A 399 -12.49 -26.39 14.88
N GLU A 400 -13.18 -26.67 13.78
CA GLU A 400 -13.25 -25.76 12.63
C GLU A 400 -13.88 -24.42 13.02
N ILE A 401 -14.98 -24.42 13.76
CA ILE A 401 -15.61 -23.18 14.25
C ILE A 401 -14.66 -22.41 15.18
N ALA A 402 -13.92 -23.09 16.05
CA ALA A 402 -12.95 -22.45 16.94
C ALA A 402 -11.77 -21.83 16.17
N ASP A 403 -11.29 -22.50 15.13
CA ASP A 403 -10.25 -21.99 14.26
C ASP A 403 -10.75 -20.81 13.40
N ASP A 404 -11.96 -20.93 12.85
CA ASP A 404 -12.63 -19.88 12.09
C ASP A 404 -12.89 -18.65 12.96
N ASN A 405 -13.34 -18.81 14.21
CA ASN A 405 -13.54 -17.70 15.14
C ASN A 405 -12.23 -16.99 15.47
N ARG A 406 -11.15 -17.74 15.74
CA ARG A 406 -9.82 -17.14 15.98
C ARG A 406 -9.34 -16.38 14.75
N ARG A 407 -9.56 -16.93 13.56
CA ARG A 407 -9.24 -16.28 12.29
C ARG A 407 -10.07 -15.00 12.07
N LEU A 408 -11.39 -15.08 12.19
CA LEU A 408 -12.30 -13.94 12.04
C LEU A 408 -12.00 -12.84 13.05
N HIS A 409 -11.62 -13.18 14.28
CA HIS A 409 -11.19 -12.19 15.26
C HIS A 409 -9.93 -11.43 14.83
N LEU A 410 -8.96 -12.10 14.19
CA LEU A 410 -7.80 -11.43 13.60
C LEU A 410 -8.21 -10.57 12.41
N GLU A 411 -9.05 -11.09 11.51
CA GLU A 411 -9.52 -10.37 10.31
C GLU A 411 -10.29 -9.10 10.67
N VAL A 412 -11.21 -9.18 11.64
CA VAL A 412 -11.95 -8.01 12.14
C VAL A 412 -10.99 -6.99 12.76
N ARG A 413 -9.92 -7.43 13.43
CA ARG A 413 -8.90 -6.51 13.97
C ARG A 413 -8.15 -5.81 12.85
N THR A 414 -7.72 -6.53 11.82
CA THR A 414 -7.04 -5.95 10.65
C THR A 414 -7.95 -4.97 9.91
N ALA A 415 -9.20 -5.36 9.61
CA ALA A 415 -10.16 -4.48 8.95
C ALA A 415 -10.46 -3.22 9.78
N ASN A 416 -10.57 -3.34 11.10
CA ASN A 416 -10.75 -2.19 11.99
C ASN A 416 -9.52 -1.28 12.00
N GLN A 417 -8.30 -1.82 11.90
CA GLN A 417 -7.07 -1.04 11.78
C GLN A 417 -6.99 -0.31 10.44
N GLU A 418 -7.34 -0.97 9.33
CA GLU A 418 -7.43 -0.35 8.00
C GLU A 418 -8.44 0.78 7.98
N LEU A 419 -9.63 0.55 8.55
CA LEU A 419 -10.67 1.58 8.67
C LEU A 419 -10.17 2.76 9.51
N ALA A 420 -9.50 2.49 10.64
CA ALA A 420 -8.93 3.55 11.47
C ALA A 420 -7.83 4.33 10.73
N ALA A 421 -7.02 3.68 9.91
CA ALA A 421 -6.02 4.35 9.08
C ALA A 421 -6.68 5.20 7.98
N ALA A 422 -7.72 4.70 7.32
CA ALA A 422 -8.49 5.44 6.32
C ALA A 422 -9.16 6.68 6.95
N ASN A 423 -9.75 6.54 8.13
CA ASN A 423 -10.35 7.66 8.87
C ASN A 423 -9.31 8.75 9.20
N ARG A 424 -8.12 8.36 9.69
CA ARG A 424 -7.04 9.33 9.95
C ARG A 424 -6.60 10.08 8.70
N ARG A 425 -6.48 9.39 7.55
CA ARG A 425 -6.14 10.04 6.27
C ARG A 425 -7.21 11.04 5.84
N MET A 426 -8.49 10.68 6.01
CA MET A 426 -9.61 11.58 5.70
C MET A 426 -9.59 12.82 6.60
N GLU A 427 -9.35 12.66 7.90
CA GLU A 427 -9.24 13.78 8.84
C GLU A 427 -8.07 14.72 8.48
N GLN A 428 -6.93 14.17 8.06
CA GLN A 428 -5.78 14.97 7.61
C GLN A 428 -6.12 15.77 6.35
N LEU A 429 -6.73 15.13 5.34
CA LEU A 429 -7.17 15.80 4.12
C LEU A 429 -8.17 16.92 4.41
N LEU A 430 -9.11 16.70 5.34
CA LEU A 430 -10.05 17.74 5.77
C LEU A 430 -9.33 18.92 6.42
N HIS A 431 -8.35 18.68 7.29
CA HIS A 431 -7.56 19.76 7.91
C HIS A 431 -6.74 20.54 6.87
N GLU A 432 -6.14 19.87 5.90
CA GLU A 432 -5.40 20.51 4.82
C GLU A 432 -6.32 21.38 3.95
N LYS A 433 -7.50 20.84 3.55
CA LYS A 433 -8.50 21.62 2.80
C LYS A 433 -9.01 22.81 3.59
N GLN A 434 -9.24 22.66 4.89
CA GLN A 434 -9.68 23.78 5.74
C GLN A 434 -8.61 24.88 5.83
N ARG A 435 -7.33 24.51 5.96
CA ARG A 435 -6.23 25.48 5.94
C ARG A 435 -6.09 26.17 4.59
N GLN A 436 -6.28 25.46 3.50
CA GLN A 436 -6.27 26.05 2.16
C GLN A 436 -7.40 27.06 1.99
N ILE A 437 -8.64 26.68 2.34
CA ILE A 437 -9.80 27.57 2.30
C ILE A 437 -9.55 28.83 3.13
N SER A 438 -9.02 28.69 4.35
CA SER A 438 -8.72 29.84 5.20
C SER A 438 -7.64 30.76 4.60
N ARG A 439 -6.61 30.22 3.93
CA ARG A 439 -5.60 31.02 3.23
C ARG A 439 -6.17 31.73 2.00
N ASP A 440 -7.01 31.05 1.24
CA ASP A 440 -7.68 31.62 0.07
C ASP A 440 -8.61 32.77 0.51
N GLU A 441 -9.36 32.57 1.59
CA GLU A 441 -10.24 33.59 2.20
C GLU A 441 -9.46 34.81 2.70
N VAL A 442 -8.32 34.60 3.39
CA VAL A 442 -7.44 35.71 3.81
C VAL A 442 -6.90 36.46 2.60
N SER A 443 -6.48 35.76 1.56
CA SER A 443 -5.94 36.38 0.33
C SER A 443 -7.01 37.20 -0.39
N LEU A 444 -8.23 36.67 -0.49
CA LEU A 444 -9.41 37.39 -1.03
C LEU A 444 -9.76 38.63 -0.21
N ASN A 445 -9.73 38.53 1.13
CA ASN A 445 -10.00 39.66 2.01
C ASN A 445 -8.93 40.75 1.86
N VAL A 446 -7.65 40.39 1.76
CA VAL A 446 -6.56 41.36 1.52
C VAL A 446 -6.75 42.04 0.15
N ALA A 447 -7.02 41.27 -0.91
CA ALA A 447 -7.25 41.84 -2.24
C ALA A 447 -8.46 42.79 -2.24
N ARG A 448 -9.55 42.42 -1.57
CA ARG A 448 -10.74 43.27 -1.42
C ARG A 448 -10.44 44.55 -0.65
N GLU A 449 -9.69 44.47 0.44
CA GLU A 449 -9.28 45.63 1.25
C GLU A 449 -8.41 46.60 0.43
N VAL A 450 -7.43 46.07 -0.32
CA VAL A 450 -6.59 46.88 -1.22
C VAL A 450 -7.46 47.61 -2.25
N LEU A 451 -8.39 46.91 -2.91
CA LEU A 451 -9.30 47.53 -3.87
C LEU A 451 -10.17 48.61 -3.23
N GLN A 452 -10.63 48.40 -1.99
CA GLN A 452 -11.46 49.33 -1.25
C GLN A 452 -10.74 50.66 -0.96
N HIS A 453 -9.43 50.62 -0.68
CA HIS A 453 -8.61 51.80 -0.34
C HIS A 453 -7.91 52.46 -1.54
N LEU A 454 -8.06 51.93 -2.75
CA LEU A 454 -7.54 52.61 -3.94
C LEU A 454 -8.13 54.03 -4.05
N PRO A 455 -7.31 55.07 -4.23
CA PRO A 455 -7.77 56.45 -4.34
C PRO A 455 -8.50 56.72 -5.66
N LEU A 456 -8.38 55.80 -6.63
CA LEU A 456 -9.06 55.84 -7.91
C LEU A 456 -10.43 55.16 -7.80
N PRO A 457 -11.52 55.75 -8.30
CA PRO A 457 -12.80 55.07 -8.48
C PRO A 457 -12.65 53.81 -9.34
N VAL A 458 -13.08 52.67 -8.81
CA VAL A 458 -13.09 51.37 -9.48
C VAL A 458 -14.49 50.76 -9.38
N ILE A 459 -15.02 50.31 -10.51
CA ILE A 459 -16.31 49.63 -10.63
C ILE A 459 -16.07 48.30 -11.37
N GLY A 460 -16.46 47.18 -10.77
CA GLY A 460 -16.44 45.87 -11.41
C GLY A 460 -17.84 45.49 -11.88
N LEU A 461 -17.95 45.08 -13.14
CA LEU A 461 -19.17 44.55 -13.74
C LEU A 461 -19.03 43.05 -13.97
N ASP A 462 -20.12 42.31 -13.78
CA ASP A 462 -20.21 40.91 -14.23
C ASP A 462 -20.43 40.82 -15.75
N ASP A 463 -20.59 39.59 -16.26
CA ASP A 463 -20.82 39.30 -17.67
C ASP A 463 -22.19 39.77 -18.19
N ALA A 464 -23.13 40.07 -17.29
CA ALA A 464 -24.42 40.66 -17.62
C ALA A 464 -24.42 42.20 -17.55
N GLY A 465 -23.28 42.83 -17.21
CA GLY A 465 -23.18 44.29 -17.08
C GLY A 465 -23.74 44.83 -15.75
N MET A 466 -23.97 43.96 -14.77
CA MET A 466 -24.42 44.35 -13.43
C MET A 466 -23.23 44.78 -12.58
N ILE A 467 -23.42 45.79 -11.74
CA ILE A 467 -22.38 46.27 -10.83
C ILE A 467 -22.15 45.23 -9.72
N ALA A 468 -21.12 44.41 -9.92
CA ALA A 468 -20.69 43.37 -8.98
C ALA A 468 -19.78 43.92 -7.87
N PHE A 469 -19.09 45.03 -8.12
CA PHE A 469 -18.19 45.66 -7.16
C PHE A 469 -18.09 47.17 -7.38
N ILE A 470 -17.99 47.93 -6.30
CA ILE A 470 -17.62 49.36 -6.32
C ILE A 470 -16.76 49.66 -5.09
N ASN A 471 -15.61 50.31 -5.29
CA ASN A 471 -14.72 50.66 -4.18
C ASN A 471 -15.14 51.96 -3.48
N ALA A 472 -14.47 52.31 -2.36
CA ALA A 472 -14.84 53.49 -1.57
C ALA A 472 -14.71 54.81 -2.35
N ALA A 473 -13.71 54.93 -3.24
CA ALA A 473 -13.56 56.11 -4.09
C ALA A 473 -14.71 56.26 -5.10
N GLY A 474 -15.14 55.15 -5.72
CA GLY A 474 -16.30 55.12 -6.61
C GLY A 474 -17.61 55.39 -5.87
N ALA A 475 -17.80 54.76 -4.72
CA ALA A 475 -18.99 54.97 -3.90
C ALA A 475 -19.15 56.43 -3.46
N ARG A 476 -18.05 57.12 -3.12
CA ARG A 476 -18.06 58.57 -2.84
C ARG A 476 -18.35 59.42 -4.07
N LEU A 477 -17.84 59.02 -5.23
CA LEU A 477 -18.07 59.74 -6.48
C LEU A 477 -19.56 59.67 -6.91
N PHE A 478 -20.20 58.52 -6.68
CA PHE A 478 -21.59 58.26 -7.07
C PHE A 478 -22.56 58.19 -5.88
N GLU A 479 -22.15 58.68 -4.71
CA GLU A 479 -22.93 58.71 -3.46
C GLU A 479 -24.39 59.20 -3.63
N PRO A 480 -24.70 60.17 -4.53
CA PRO A 480 -26.07 60.60 -4.79
C PRO A 480 -27.01 59.54 -5.38
N HIS A 481 -26.49 58.45 -5.95
CA HIS A 481 -27.25 57.44 -6.67
C HIS A 481 -27.76 56.28 -5.80
N GLY A 482 -27.48 56.27 -4.49
CA GLY A 482 -27.93 55.23 -3.57
C GLY A 482 -27.14 53.91 -3.70
N SER A 483 -27.79 52.77 -3.44
CA SER A 483 -27.13 51.44 -3.50
C SER A 483 -26.96 50.99 -4.95
N LEU A 484 -25.74 51.14 -5.48
CA LEU A 484 -25.40 50.80 -6.87
C LEU A 484 -25.11 49.30 -7.08
N LEU A 485 -24.70 48.59 -6.03
CA LEU A 485 -24.35 47.17 -6.09
C LEU A 485 -25.56 46.31 -6.48
N GLY A 486 -25.37 45.39 -7.44
CA GLY A 486 -26.42 44.52 -7.95
C GLY A 486 -27.42 45.20 -8.90
N SER A 487 -27.14 46.42 -9.35
CA SER A 487 -27.93 47.13 -10.37
C SER A 487 -27.24 47.08 -11.74
N GLU A 488 -28.04 47.16 -12.81
CA GLU A 488 -27.51 47.21 -14.18
C GLU A 488 -26.80 48.54 -14.42
N ALA A 489 -25.52 48.49 -14.77
CA ALA A 489 -24.67 49.69 -14.78
C ALA A 489 -25.14 50.75 -15.78
N GLY A 490 -25.60 50.34 -16.96
CA GLY A 490 -26.13 51.26 -17.98
C GLY A 490 -27.39 52.01 -17.53
N SER A 491 -28.16 51.42 -16.62
CA SER A 491 -29.40 52.01 -16.09
C SER A 491 -29.14 53.02 -14.95
N VAL A 492 -28.19 52.72 -14.06
CA VAL A 492 -27.91 53.55 -12.87
C VAL A 492 -26.76 54.54 -13.05
N LEU A 493 -25.85 54.29 -13.99
CA LEU A 493 -24.69 55.14 -14.31
C LEU A 493 -24.56 55.37 -15.83
N PRO A 494 -25.61 55.84 -16.53
CA PRO A 494 -25.61 55.98 -17.99
C PRO A 494 -24.51 56.92 -18.50
N GLU A 495 -24.14 57.91 -17.70
CA GLU A 495 -23.07 58.87 -17.97
C GLU A 495 -21.66 58.25 -18.12
N LEU A 496 -21.47 57.01 -17.67
CA LEU A 496 -20.22 56.26 -17.82
C LEU A 496 -20.12 55.46 -19.11
N PHE A 497 -21.15 55.43 -19.94
CA PHE A 497 -21.17 54.66 -21.19
C PHE A 497 -21.41 55.62 -22.37
N SER A 498 -20.73 55.39 -23.49
CA SER A 498 -20.96 56.16 -24.72
C SER A 498 -22.28 55.74 -25.37
N ASP A 499 -22.96 56.69 -26.06
CA ASP A 499 -24.23 56.45 -26.76
C ASP A 499 -24.16 55.20 -27.65
N GLY A 500 -24.79 54.10 -27.21
CA GLY A 500 -24.93 52.85 -27.96
C GLY A 500 -24.33 51.58 -27.33
N ASP A 501 -23.42 51.69 -26.36
CA ASP A 501 -22.77 50.52 -25.73
C ASP A 501 -23.40 50.20 -24.37
N GLY A 502 -24.53 49.48 -24.39
CA GLY A 502 -25.27 49.07 -23.19
C GLY A 502 -24.56 48.04 -22.29
N ALA A 503 -23.40 47.54 -22.69
CA ALA A 503 -22.57 46.67 -21.86
C ALA A 503 -21.11 46.93 -22.22
N ALA A 504 -20.31 47.42 -21.27
CA ALA A 504 -18.88 47.68 -21.47
C ALA A 504 -18.08 46.38 -21.60
N THR A 505 -18.19 45.70 -22.73
CA THR A 505 -17.45 44.47 -23.03
C THR A 505 -16.20 44.71 -23.88
N ALA A 506 -16.04 45.91 -24.46
CA ALA A 506 -14.88 46.26 -25.28
C ALA A 506 -13.83 47.05 -24.47
N ALA A 507 -12.57 46.62 -24.55
CA ALA A 507 -11.46 47.39 -24.01
C ALA A 507 -11.40 48.76 -24.69
N GLY A 508 -11.43 49.84 -23.91
CA GLY A 508 -11.54 51.18 -24.48
C GLY A 508 -11.36 52.28 -23.45
N GLN A 509 -11.09 53.49 -23.96
CA GLN A 509 -11.00 54.71 -23.17
C GLN A 509 -11.93 55.76 -23.76
N HIS A 510 -12.78 56.34 -22.93
CA HIS A 510 -13.66 57.44 -23.32
C HIS A 510 -13.78 58.47 -22.20
N VAL A 511 -14.47 59.57 -22.48
CA VAL A 511 -14.63 60.68 -21.54
C VAL A 511 -16.06 60.73 -21.06
N ALA A 512 -16.25 60.62 -19.74
CA ALA A 512 -17.53 60.79 -19.07
C ALA A 512 -17.59 62.13 -18.34
N ARG A 513 -18.79 62.68 -18.17
CA ARG A 513 -19.04 63.82 -17.28
C ARG A 513 -19.88 63.37 -16.10
N VAL A 514 -19.26 63.37 -14.91
CA VAL A 514 -19.93 63.01 -13.65
C VAL A 514 -19.95 64.27 -12.79
N GLY A 515 -21.14 64.72 -12.37
CA GLY A 515 -21.30 65.92 -11.53
C GLY A 515 -20.67 67.20 -12.13
N GLY A 516 -20.64 67.33 -13.47
CA GLY A 516 -20.06 68.48 -14.17
C GLY A 516 -18.53 68.46 -14.34
N GLN A 517 -17.83 67.46 -13.81
CA GLN A 517 -16.39 67.26 -13.97
C GLN A 517 -16.10 66.21 -15.05
N ARG A 518 -14.99 66.37 -15.78
CA ARG A 518 -14.58 65.41 -16.82
C ARG A 518 -13.70 64.31 -16.23
N TYR A 519 -14.07 63.07 -16.49
CA TYR A 519 -13.31 61.87 -16.12
C TYR A 519 -12.93 61.10 -17.38
N ALA A 520 -11.69 60.61 -17.43
CA ALA A 520 -11.32 59.56 -18.36
C ALA A 520 -11.76 58.22 -17.75
N VAL A 521 -12.61 57.50 -18.48
CA VAL A 521 -13.09 56.17 -18.12
C VAL A 521 -12.30 55.15 -18.93
N LEU A 522 -11.69 54.19 -18.24
CA LEU A 522 -10.97 53.07 -18.84
C LEU A 522 -11.72 51.77 -18.55
N CYS A 523 -12.07 51.02 -19.58
CA CYS A 523 -12.69 49.70 -19.47
C CYS A 523 -11.66 48.60 -19.74
N TYR A 524 -11.53 47.66 -18.80
CA TYR A 524 -10.68 46.48 -18.90
C TYR A 524 -11.53 45.21 -18.84
N PRO A 525 -11.65 44.42 -19.92
CA PRO A 525 -12.35 43.14 -19.87
C PRO A 525 -11.59 42.15 -18.98
N MET A 526 -12.33 41.39 -18.17
CA MET A 526 -11.83 40.35 -17.28
C MET A 526 -12.24 38.96 -17.78
N GLY A 527 -11.45 37.94 -17.45
CA GLY A 527 -11.73 36.54 -17.84
C GLY A 527 -10.83 35.96 -18.94
N ALA A 528 -9.71 36.61 -19.27
CA ALA A 528 -8.70 36.04 -20.17
C ALA A 528 -7.93 34.86 -19.54
N GLU A 529 -7.76 34.89 -18.21
CA GLU A 529 -7.03 33.87 -17.43
C GLU A 529 -7.86 33.27 -16.27
N SER A 530 -9.18 33.55 -16.23
CA SER A 530 -10.08 33.13 -15.13
C SER A 530 -11.45 32.73 -15.66
N ALA A 531 -12.13 31.84 -14.93
CA ALA A 531 -13.51 31.44 -15.21
C ALA A 531 -14.54 32.57 -15.00
N SER A 532 -14.20 33.60 -14.22
CA SER A 532 -15.05 34.78 -14.02
C SER A 532 -14.92 35.74 -15.19
N ARG A 533 -16.04 36.02 -15.86
CA ARG A 533 -16.14 36.96 -16.98
C ARG A 533 -16.75 38.28 -16.50
N GLY A 534 -16.37 39.39 -17.11
CA GLY A 534 -16.87 40.71 -16.74
C GLY A 534 -15.93 41.82 -17.21
N SER A 535 -16.05 43.00 -16.59
CA SER A 535 -15.22 44.16 -16.95
C SER A 535 -14.96 45.08 -15.77
N LEU A 536 -13.75 45.64 -15.68
CA LEU A 536 -13.35 46.61 -14.68
C LEU A 536 -13.33 48.01 -15.31
N LEU A 537 -14.05 48.95 -14.71
CA LEU A 537 -14.05 50.36 -15.07
C LEU A 537 -13.24 51.15 -14.05
N THR A 538 -12.32 52.00 -14.52
CA THR A 538 -11.60 52.95 -13.67
C THR A 538 -11.81 54.38 -14.16
N LEU A 539 -11.91 55.34 -13.24
CA LEU A 539 -12.15 56.75 -13.57
C LEU A 539 -11.04 57.65 -13.03
N SER A 540 -10.33 58.34 -13.91
CA SER A 540 -9.33 59.35 -13.54
C SER A 540 -9.83 60.75 -13.90
N LYS A 541 -9.72 61.68 -12.95
CA LYS A 541 -10.12 63.07 -13.17
C LYS A 541 -9.19 63.71 -14.19
N MET A 542 -9.74 64.35 -15.22
CA MET A 542 -8.93 65.14 -16.15
C MET A 542 -8.81 66.56 -15.62
N GLU A 543 -7.56 67.04 -15.44
CA GLU A 543 -7.32 68.44 -15.13
C GLU A 543 -7.77 69.31 -16.30
N SER A 544 -8.48 70.39 -16.00
CA SER A 544 -8.86 71.39 -17.00
C SER A 544 -7.59 72.02 -17.57
N ASP A 545 -7.43 71.99 -18.90
CA ASP A 545 -6.39 72.75 -19.62
C ASP A 545 -6.23 74.13 -18.98
N HIS A 546 -5.10 74.35 -18.31
CA HIS A 546 -4.70 75.68 -17.94
C HIS A 546 -4.48 76.47 -19.23
N ALA A 547 -5.32 77.47 -19.46
CA ALA A 547 -5.13 78.45 -20.52
C ALA A 547 -3.69 79.00 -20.44
N PRO A 548 -2.96 79.11 -21.57
CA PRO A 548 -1.62 79.66 -21.56
C PRO A 548 -1.70 81.12 -21.13
N CYS A 549 -1.02 81.44 -20.02
CA CYS A 549 -0.84 82.80 -19.55
C CYS A 549 -0.14 83.60 -20.67
N ARG A 550 -0.85 84.57 -21.26
CA ARG A 550 -0.31 85.49 -22.27
C ARG A 550 0.82 86.32 -21.65
N GLN A 551 1.91 86.44 -22.40
CA GLN A 551 2.87 87.52 -22.27
C GLN A 551 2.16 88.88 -22.37
N ASP A 552 2.49 89.82 -21.48
CA ASP A 552 2.87 91.19 -21.86
C ASP A 552 3.33 92.03 -20.63
N GLN A 553 4.54 92.58 -20.77
CA GLN A 553 5.19 93.70 -20.07
C GLN A 553 5.79 93.50 -18.67
#